data_AF-A0A7V8XCD0-F1
#
_entry.id   AF-A0A7V8XCD0-F1
#
_cell.length_a   1.000
_cell.length_b   1.000
_cell.length_c   1.000
_cell.angle_alpha   90.00
_cell.angle_beta   90.00
_cell.angle_gamma   90.00
#
_symmetry.space_group_name_H-M   'P 1'
#
loop_
_entity.id
_entity.type
_entity.pdbx_description
1 polymer ?
#
loop_
_entity_poly.entity_id
_entity_poly.type
_entity_poly.pdbx_seq_one_letter_code
_entity_poly.pdbx_strand_id
1 'polypeptide(L)'
;MPYARLTALIALALALALLGSCNFQQVNRTLVPASAVATLDHKSPFLKAHLRDGTMYVLGQWNVDSTSNRIQGTGALLGVNRDTLQQGLLSIGVASVALFETNVVRGSGAKTALTVMTGITAAVAGFCLTNPKACFGSCPTFYIADSTGQHLQAEGFSASIAPALEATDLDALWHAQGTSRTFDVQMKNEAFETHVVRHVDVLAVPRPKNGRVVVDDGGTFHAATAITAPVMCRGAEGDCLPAVRNFDGEYRLSTTDSTDLAAREVVELSFPTRSGQQGLILATRQSLLSTFVLYQGLAYLGTEAAPLLARLDAGIESPMVAGIGKVLGRIEVQVPDAEGGWITVGMVGETGPLATDTKVVPLPVQHGTTRVRLRMTQGLWRLDWIALANLAPAAAAVRLEPTVVMRDGRKNMVALATFRSRSAAVTSMPGDEYTLRYQLPAPPKSLELFLEARGYYLEWMRQEWLAEEDHGKATRFLLDPAAMMRALAPAYKSQEAEMDAIFWGSAYVRH
;
A
#
# COMPACT_ATOMS: atom_id res chain seq x y z
N MET A 1 5.53 -33.18 36.39
CA MET A 1 5.29 -31.79 35.94
C MET A 1 6.53 -30.88 35.74
N PRO A 2 7.82 -31.31 35.85
CA PRO A 2 8.96 -30.43 35.54
C PRO A 2 9.32 -30.37 34.04
N TYR A 3 9.05 -31.44 33.28
CA TYR A 3 9.41 -31.54 31.85
C TYR A 3 8.65 -30.55 30.96
N ALA A 4 7.35 -30.34 31.18
CA ALA A 4 6.54 -29.41 30.38
C ALA A 4 6.97 -27.95 30.52
N ARG A 5 7.41 -27.54 31.72
CA ARG A 5 7.96 -26.19 31.97
C ARG A 5 9.33 -26.02 31.34
N LEU A 6 10.16 -27.06 31.36
CA LEU A 6 11.49 -27.04 30.73
C LEU A 6 11.39 -26.97 29.21
N THR A 7 10.48 -27.73 28.58
CA THR A 7 10.22 -27.63 27.13
C THR A 7 9.66 -26.26 26.74
N ALA A 8 8.77 -25.67 27.54
CA ALA A 8 8.25 -24.33 27.29
C ALA A 8 9.35 -23.26 27.39
N LEU A 9 10.24 -23.36 28.38
CA LEU A 9 11.38 -22.47 28.55
C LEU A 9 12.41 -22.61 27.42
N ILE A 10 12.67 -23.84 26.96
CA ILE A 10 13.59 -24.09 25.84
C ILE A 10 12.98 -23.58 24.53
N ALA A 11 11.69 -23.79 24.29
CA ALA A 11 11.00 -23.26 23.11
C ALA A 11 10.98 -21.73 23.10
N LEU A 12 10.73 -21.10 24.27
CA LEU A 12 10.79 -19.65 24.43
C LEU A 12 12.22 -19.10 24.23
N ALA A 13 13.23 -19.78 24.76
CA ALA A 13 14.63 -19.41 24.57
C ALA A 13 15.09 -19.58 23.12
N LEU A 14 14.66 -20.64 22.42
CA LEU A 14 14.91 -20.81 20.99
C LEU A 14 14.20 -19.72 20.17
N ALA A 15 12.94 -19.43 20.48
CA ALA A 15 12.20 -18.35 19.81
C ALA A 15 12.87 -16.99 20.01
N LEU A 16 13.30 -16.66 21.24
CA LEU A 16 14.04 -15.43 21.55
C LEU A 16 15.41 -15.38 20.86
N ALA A 17 16.14 -16.51 20.80
CA ALA A 17 17.43 -16.60 20.13
C ALA A 17 17.28 -16.44 18.60
N LEU A 18 16.25 -17.04 18.00
CA LEU A 18 15.96 -16.92 16.57
C LEU A 18 15.50 -15.49 16.20
N LEU A 19 14.69 -14.85 17.05
CA LEU A 19 14.30 -13.44 16.89
C LEU A 19 15.49 -12.47 17.00
N GLY A 20 16.51 -12.81 17.80
CA GLY A 20 17.75 -12.03 17.94
C GLY A 20 18.78 -12.21 16.81
N SER A 21 18.58 -13.17 15.90
CA SER A 21 19.62 -13.61 14.95
C SER A 21 19.54 -12.95 13.57
N CYS A 22 18.38 -12.49 13.13
CA CYS A 22 18.33 -11.60 11.99
C CYS A 22 18.68 -10.20 12.52
N ASN A 23 19.71 -9.56 12.01
CA ASN A 23 19.94 -8.11 12.19
C ASN A 23 19.41 -7.44 10.92
N PHE A 24 18.29 -6.70 11.01
CA PHE A 24 17.82 -5.94 9.85
C PHE A 24 18.75 -4.73 9.73
N GLN A 25 19.22 -4.56 8.52
CA GLN A 25 20.24 -3.61 8.15
C GLN A 25 19.57 -2.53 7.33
N GLN A 26 19.52 -1.31 7.85
CA GLN A 26 19.04 -0.16 7.10
C GLN A 26 20.19 0.36 6.26
N VAL A 27 19.94 0.56 4.96
CA VAL A 27 20.88 1.24 4.08
C VAL A 27 20.58 2.73 4.11
N ASN A 28 21.44 3.51 4.75
CA ASN A 28 21.39 4.96 4.65
C ASN A 28 22.14 5.40 3.39
N ARG A 29 21.37 5.84 2.40
CA ARG A 29 21.88 6.41 1.15
C ARG A 29 22.14 7.90 1.32
N THR A 30 23.38 8.32 1.04
CA THR A 30 23.77 9.73 1.02
C THR A 30 24.26 10.09 -0.37
N LEU A 31 23.65 11.12 -0.96
CA LEU A 31 24.02 11.67 -2.26
C LEU A 31 24.88 12.92 -2.04
N VAL A 32 26.07 12.94 -2.62
CA VAL A 32 27.05 14.01 -2.44
C VAL A 32 27.42 14.57 -3.81
N PRO A 33 27.24 15.89 -4.07
CA PRO A 33 27.66 16.48 -5.33
C PRO A 33 29.18 16.37 -5.50
N ALA A 34 29.66 16.30 -6.73
CA ALA A 34 31.09 16.12 -6.99
C ALA A 34 31.98 17.21 -6.34
N SER A 35 31.45 18.43 -6.18
CA SER A 35 32.13 19.54 -5.50
C SER A 35 32.36 19.31 -4.00
N ALA A 36 31.66 18.36 -3.39
CA ALA A 36 31.74 18.04 -1.96
C ALA A 36 32.35 16.64 -1.72
N VAL A 37 33.21 16.15 -2.62
CA VAL A 37 33.85 14.82 -2.52
C VAL A 37 34.54 14.56 -1.16
N ALA A 38 35.02 15.61 -0.48
CA ALA A 38 35.65 15.48 0.85
C ALA A 38 34.66 15.11 1.97
N THR A 39 33.35 15.20 1.75
CA THR A 39 32.31 14.88 2.75
C THR A 39 31.71 13.48 2.53
N LEU A 40 32.31 12.64 1.71
CA LEU A 40 31.83 11.27 1.50
C LEU A 40 31.92 10.46 2.80
N ASP A 41 30.90 9.63 3.05
CA ASP A 41 30.90 8.76 4.23
C ASP A 41 31.81 7.54 4.00
N HIS A 42 33.03 7.62 4.51
CA HIS A 42 34.03 6.54 4.42
C HIS A 42 33.67 5.27 5.20
N LYS A 43 32.58 5.27 5.98
CA LYS A 43 32.04 4.03 6.56
C LYS A 43 31.33 3.17 5.51
N SER A 44 31.03 3.73 4.34
CA SER A 44 30.37 3.01 3.27
C SER A 44 31.33 1.99 2.63
N PRO A 45 31.00 0.69 2.62
CA PRO A 45 31.85 -0.33 1.99
C PRO A 45 31.98 -0.14 0.48
N PHE A 46 31.03 0.58 -0.14
CA PHE A 46 31.02 0.90 -1.55
C PHE A 46 30.82 2.39 -1.80
N LEU A 47 31.46 2.91 -2.84
CA LEU A 47 31.17 4.24 -3.40
C LEU A 47 30.63 4.04 -4.81
N LYS A 48 29.44 4.58 -5.09
CA LYS A 48 28.96 4.69 -6.47
C LYS A 48 29.22 6.09 -7.00
N ALA A 49 29.89 6.19 -8.13
CA ALA A 49 30.13 7.46 -8.81
C ALA A 49 29.33 7.48 -10.12
N HIS A 50 28.30 8.32 -10.16
CA HIS A 50 27.43 8.51 -11.31
C HIS A 50 28.07 9.55 -12.24
N LEU A 51 28.45 9.14 -13.45
CA LEU A 51 29.09 10.01 -14.42
C LEU A 51 28.09 10.86 -15.21
N ARG A 52 28.59 11.95 -15.79
CA ARG A 52 27.79 12.87 -16.63
C ARG A 52 27.29 12.23 -17.93
N ASP A 53 27.93 11.16 -18.38
CA ASP A 53 27.55 10.39 -19.57
C ASP A 53 26.54 9.25 -19.27
N GLY A 54 26.11 9.11 -18.01
CA GLY A 54 25.15 8.10 -17.57
C GLY A 54 25.76 6.75 -17.16
N THR A 55 27.07 6.57 -17.35
CA THR A 55 27.78 5.40 -16.81
C THR A 55 28.00 5.55 -15.30
N MET A 56 28.26 4.43 -14.62
CA MET A 56 28.40 4.43 -13.17
C MET A 56 29.54 3.52 -12.73
N TYR A 57 30.43 4.05 -11.89
CA TYR A 57 31.39 3.21 -11.17
C TYR A 57 30.76 2.73 -9.87
N VAL A 58 30.97 1.46 -9.50
CA VAL A 58 30.70 0.92 -8.16
C VAL A 58 32.03 0.41 -7.62
N LEU A 59 32.60 1.12 -6.65
CA LEU A 59 33.94 0.88 -6.12
C LEU A 59 33.87 0.40 -4.68
N GLY A 60 34.47 -0.75 -4.39
CA GLY A 60 34.88 -1.18 -3.06
C GLY A 60 36.31 -0.75 -2.74
N GLN A 61 36.71 -0.86 -1.47
CA GLN A 61 38.06 -0.50 -0.99
C GLN A 61 38.54 0.84 -1.58
N TRP A 62 37.64 1.81 -1.59
CA TRP A 62 37.83 3.04 -2.34
C TRP A 62 38.56 4.08 -1.48
N ASN A 63 39.32 4.94 -2.14
CA ASN A 63 39.97 6.09 -1.52
C ASN A 63 39.88 7.31 -2.43
N VAL A 64 39.80 8.48 -1.82
CA VAL A 64 39.86 9.78 -2.50
C VAL A 64 41.29 10.29 -2.38
N ASP A 65 41.98 10.41 -3.51
CA ASP A 65 43.25 11.13 -3.57
C ASP A 65 42.96 12.61 -3.82
N SER A 66 42.99 13.39 -2.74
CA SER A 66 42.76 14.84 -2.76
C SER A 66 43.84 15.60 -3.55
N THR A 67 45.04 15.03 -3.73
CA THR A 67 46.15 15.69 -4.43
C THR A 67 46.00 15.57 -5.94
N SER A 68 45.59 14.40 -6.43
CA SER A 68 45.36 14.18 -7.87
C SER A 68 43.91 14.44 -8.30
N ASN A 69 43.01 14.74 -7.36
CA ASN A 69 41.57 14.88 -7.58
C ASN A 69 40.96 13.66 -8.28
N ARG A 70 41.41 12.48 -7.86
CA ARG A 70 40.96 11.18 -8.38
C ARG A 70 40.45 10.30 -7.26
N ILE A 71 39.61 9.36 -7.64
CA ILE A 71 39.14 8.29 -6.77
C ILE A 71 39.66 6.99 -7.34
N GLN A 72 40.09 6.11 -6.46
CA GLN A 72 40.57 4.78 -6.82
C GLN A 72 39.83 3.74 -5.99
N GLY A 73 39.60 2.56 -6.55
CA GLY A 73 38.99 1.45 -5.83
C GLY A 73 38.87 0.22 -6.71
N THR A 74 38.57 -0.92 -6.10
CA THR A 74 38.32 -2.16 -6.82
C THR A 74 36.82 -2.31 -7.08
N GLY A 75 36.41 -2.59 -8.30
CA GLY A 75 34.99 -2.64 -8.60
C GLY A 75 34.66 -2.76 -10.08
N ALA A 76 33.53 -2.20 -10.47
CA ALA A 76 33.00 -2.27 -11.82
C ALA A 76 32.64 -0.89 -12.38
N LEU A 77 32.89 -0.70 -13.68
CA LEU A 77 32.24 0.32 -14.50
C LEU A 77 31.02 -0.30 -15.14
N LEU A 78 29.87 0.32 -14.92
CA LEU A 78 28.59 -0.09 -15.46
C LEU A 78 28.13 0.88 -16.55
N GLY A 79 27.55 0.33 -17.62
CA GLY A 79 26.94 1.09 -18.70
C GLY A 79 25.65 1.79 -18.26
N VAL A 80 25.06 2.53 -19.20
CA VAL A 80 23.78 3.21 -19.00
C VAL A 80 22.67 2.21 -18.64
N ASN A 81 22.74 0.99 -19.18
CA ASN A 81 21.81 -0.11 -18.90
C ASN A 81 22.23 -1.01 -17.73
N ARG A 82 23.26 -0.61 -16.98
CA ARG A 82 23.84 -1.33 -15.82
C ARG A 82 24.49 -2.68 -16.15
N ASP A 83 24.71 -2.96 -17.43
CA ASP A 83 25.63 -3.99 -17.88
C ASP A 83 27.07 -3.66 -17.45
N THR A 84 27.85 -4.68 -17.13
CA THR A 84 29.24 -4.49 -16.71
C THR A 84 30.12 -4.25 -17.94
N LEU A 85 30.73 -3.07 -18.03
CA LEU A 85 31.66 -2.69 -19.10
C LEU A 85 33.11 -3.02 -18.77
N GLN A 86 33.50 -2.85 -17.50
CA GLN A 86 34.85 -3.12 -17.01
C GLN A 86 34.82 -3.53 -15.54
N GLN A 87 35.77 -4.37 -15.11
CA GLN A 87 35.99 -4.75 -13.71
C GLN A 87 37.47 -4.72 -13.34
N GLY A 88 37.77 -4.55 -12.04
CA GLY A 88 39.13 -4.60 -11.48
C GLY A 88 39.49 -3.36 -10.68
N LEU A 89 40.78 -3.00 -10.65
CA LEU A 89 41.23 -1.74 -10.06
C LEU A 89 40.92 -0.60 -11.03
N LEU A 90 40.08 0.32 -10.58
CA LEU A 90 39.58 1.43 -11.40
C LEU A 90 40.00 2.76 -10.77
N SER A 91 40.21 3.76 -11.63
CA SER A 91 40.48 5.11 -11.21
C SER A 91 39.68 6.11 -12.03
N ILE A 92 39.02 7.04 -11.34
CA ILE A 92 38.11 8.01 -11.92
C ILE A 92 38.48 9.43 -11.49
N GLY A 93 38.41 10.40 -12.41
CA GLY A 93 38.61 11.81 -12.08
C GLY A 93 37.33 12.42 -11.53
N VAL A 94 37.41 13.13 -10.40
CA VAL A 94 36.21 13.72 -9.74
C VAL A 94 35.43 14.65 -10.67
N ALA A 95 36.12 15.37 -11.58
CA ALA A 95 35.48 16.27 -12.54
C ALA A 95 34.48 15.59 -13.50
N SER A 96 34.68 14.30 -13.79
CA SER A 96 33.78 13.53 -14.65
C SER A 96 32.47 13.16 -13.94
N VAL A 97 32.47 13.16 -12.60
CA VAL A 97 31.36 12.72 -11.77
C VAL A 97 30.29 13.79 -11.71
N ALA A 98 29.04 13.39 -11.90
CA ALA A 98 27.88 14.22 -11.63
C ALA A 98 27.49 14.15 -10.14
N LEU A 99 27.46 12.93 -9.60
CA LEU A 99 27.01 12.66 -8.24
C LEU A 99 27.70 11.44 -7.64
N PHE A 100 28.04 11.51 -6.36
CA PHE A 100 28.46 10.36 -5.57
C PHE A 100 27.32 9.83 -4.71
N GLU A 101 27.32 8.52 -4.50
CA GLU A 101 26.41 7.82 -3.61
C GLU A 101 27.22 6.92 -2.68
N THR A 102 26.99 7.09 -1.38
CA THR A 102 27.49 6.21 -0.32
C THR A 102 26.32 5.56 0.41
N ASN A 103 26.46 4.28 0.72
CA ASN A 103 25.43 3.44 1.31
C ASN A 103 25.99 2.83 2.59
N VAL A 104 25.67 3.45 3.72
CA VAL A 104 26.11 2.94 5.03
C VAL A 104 25.02 2.07 5.62
N VAL A 105 25.37 0.82 5.87
CA VAL A 105 24.51 -0.09 6.62
C VAL A 105 24.56 0.28 8.09
N ARG A 106 23.41 0.61 8.68
CA ARG A 106 23.24 0.78 10.12
C ARG A 106 22.26 -0.27 10.64
N GLY A 107 22.41 -0.69 11.89
CA GLY A 107 21.39 -1.51 12.54
C GLY A 107 20.06 -0.76 12.52
N SER A 108 19.05 -1.32 11.86
CA SER A 108 17.74 -0.68 11.79
C SER A 108 17.05 -0.92 13.14
N GLY A 109 16.65 0.15 13.83
CA GLY A 109 15.73 0.05 14.97
C GLY A 109 14.37 -0.55 14.57
N ALA A 110 14.11 -0.72 13.28
CA ALA A 110 12.89 -1.29 12.69
C ALA A 110 12.44 -2.61 13.33
N LYS A 111 13.34 -3.51 13.73
CA LYS A 111 12.95 -4.73 14.47
C LYS A 111 12.32 -4.40 15.80
N THR A 112 13.02 -3.63 16.61
CA THR A 112 12.55 -3.24 17.94
C THR A 112 11.30 -2.39 17.81
N ALA A 113 11.28 -1.45 16.86
CA ALA A 113 10.13 -0.60 16.59
C ALA A 113 8.91 -1.44 16.18
N LEU A 114 9.01 -2.27 15.13
CA LEU A 114 7.91 -3.13 14.70
C LEU A 114 7.54 -4.16 15.77
N THR A 115 8.48 -4.86 16.40
CA THR A 115 8.17 -5.86 17.46
C THR A 115 7.48 -5.22 18.68
N VAL A 116 7.89 -4.01 19.07
CA VAL A 116 7.22 -3.24 20.15
C VAL A 116 5.87 -2.69 19.71
N MET A 117 5.68 -2.38 18.43
CA MET A 117 4.39 -1.96 17.88
C MET A 117 3.37 -3.11 17.82
N THR A 118 3.82 -4.35 17.65
CA THR A 118 2.97 -5.44 17.13
C THR A 118 2.56 -6.53 18.13
N GLY A 119 3.07 -6.54 19.37
CA GLY A 119 2.57 -7.45 20.42
C GLY A 119 2.57 -8.95 20.06
N ILE A 120 3.41 -9.35 19.09
CA ILE A 120 3.33 -10.67 18.42
C ILE A 120 3.54 -11.80 19.43
N THR A 121 2.62 -12.77 19.46
CA THR A 121 2.80 -14.00 20.26
C THR A 121 3.88 -14.89 19.64
N ALA A 122 4.56 -15.72 20.44
CA ALA A 122 5.59 -16.63 19.93
C ALA A 122 5.11 -17.57 18.81
N ALA A 123 3.81 -17.94 18.81
CA ALA A 123 3.20 -18.76 17.77
C ALA A 123 3.04 -18.00 16.45
N VAL A 124 2.53 -16.77 16.49
CA VAL A 124 2.40 -15.90 15.31
C VAL A 124 3.78 -15.55 14.77
N ALA A 125 4.75 -15.25 15.63
CA ALA A 125 6.13 -15.02 15.22
C ALA A 125 6.74 -16.24 14.50
N GLY A 126 6.54 -17.44 15.04
CA GLY A 126 6.98 -18.68 14.41
C GLY A 126 6.35 -18.89 13.03
N PHE A 127 5.05 -18.63 12.90
CA PHE A 127 4.36 -18.73 11.61
C PHE A 127 4.87 -17.69 10.60
N CYS A 128 5.01 -16.43 11.01
CA CYS A 128 5.50 -15.35 10.14
C CYS A 128 6.95 -15.54 9.69
N LEU A 129 7.76 -16.27 10.45
CA LEU A 129 9.10 -16.69 10.02
C LEU A 129 9.01 -17.75 8.90
N THR A 130 8.04 -18.65 8.96
CA THR A 130 7.84 -19.68 7.93
C THR A 130 7.01 -19.23 6.74
N ASN A 131 6.20 -18.19 6.90
CA ASN A 131 5.30 -17.64 5.89
C ASN A 131 5.20 -16.12 6.02
N PRO A 132 6.29 -15.37 5.71
CA PRO A 132 6.31 -13.93 5.88
C PRO A 132 5.29 -13.22 4.99
N LYS A 133 4.84 -13.84 3.89
CA LYS A 133 3.87 -13.25 2.96
C LYS A 133 2.46 -13.14 3.53
N ALA A 134 2.16 -13.86 4.62
CA ALA A 134 0.87 -13.83 5.30
C ALA A 134 0.79 -12.80 6.44
N CYS A 135 1.91 -12.13 6.79
CA CYS A 135 2.01 -11.35 8.03
C CYS A 135 2.31 -9.86 7.85
N PHE A 136 2.53 -9.39 6.63
CA PHE A 136 2.88 -8.00 6.36
C PHE A 136 1.97 -7.41 5.30
N GLY A 137 1.38 -6.26 5.64
CA GLY A 137 0.71 -5.40 4.68
C GLY A 137 1.75 -4.54 3.98
N SER A 138 1.30 -3.77 3.01
CA SER A 138 2.11 -2.77 2.30
C SER A 138 1.38 -1.44 2.36
N CYS A 139 2.10 -0.36 2.08
CA CYS A 139 1.67 1.05 2.06
C CYS A 139 1.57 1.75 3.44
N PRO A 140 1.60 3.10 3.47
CA PRO A 140 1.34 3.86 4.69
C PRO A 140 -0.12 3.75 5.14
N THR A 141 -0.27 3.45 6.42
CA THR A 141 -1.54 3.43 7.13
C THR A 141 -1.80 4.76 7.82
N PHE A 142 -3.06 5.20 7.80
CA PHE A 142 -3.49 6.45 8.41
C PHE A 142 -4.57 6.22 9.47
N TYR A 143 -4.31 6.76 10.66
CA TYR A 143 -5.15 6.61 11.84
C TYR A 143 -5.75 7.94 12.28
N ILE A 144 -7.01 7.90 12.70
CA ILE A 144 -7.72 9.02 13.30
C ILE A 144 -8.10 8.66 14.74
N ALA A 145 -7.87 9.61 15.65
CA ALA A 145 -8.23 9.46 17.05
C ALA A 145 -9.68 9.85 17.31
N ASP A 146 -10.37 9.09 18.15
CA ASP A 146 -11.63 9.49 18.78
C ASP A 146 -11.60 9.24 20.30
N SER A 147 -12.78 9.28 20.95
CA SER A 147 -12.91 9.03 22.39
C SER A 147 -12.61 7.60 22.83
N THR A 148 -12.59 6.65 21.89
CA THR A 148 -12.40 5.21 22.14
C THR A 148 -11.01 4.72 21.77
N GLY A 149 -10.28 5.42 20.91
CA GLY A 149 -8.91 5.06 20.55
C GLY A 149 -8.44 5.67 19.23
N GLN A 150 -7.36 5.10 18.69
CA GLN A 150 -6.90 5.35 17.33
C GLN A 150 -7.50 4.30 16.40
N HIS A 151 -8.11 4.73 15.30
CA HIS A 151 -8.75 3.83 14.34
C HIS A 151 -8.09 3.98 12.99
N LEU A 152 -7.76 2.86 12.35
CA LEU A 152 -7.34 2.84 10.96
C LEU A 152 -8.49 3.36 10.10
N GLN A 153 -8.22 4.32 9.22
CA GLN A 153 -9.23 4.94 8.35
C GLN A 153 -8.84 4.93 6.88
N ALA A 154 -7.55 4.85 6.56
CA ALA A 154 -7.09 4.89 5.18
C ALA A 154 -5.73 4.20 5.00
N GLU A 155 -5.45 3.85 3.75
CA GLU A 155 -4.23 3.23 3.25
C GLU A 155 -3.79 3.99 2.00
N GLY A 156 -2.66 4.68 2.06
CA GLY A 156 -2.27 5.58 0.97
C GLY A 156 -1.47 4.88 -0.12
N PHE A 157 -1.83 5.11 -1.37
CA PHE A 157 -1.08 4.75 -2.58
C PHE A 157 -0.68 3.26 -2.63
N SER A 158 -1.63 2.38 -2.27
CA SER A 158 -1.45 0.93 -2.10
C SER A 158 -0.89 0.20 -3.34
N ALA A 159 -1.10 0.74 -4.54
CA ALA A 159 -0.58 0.20 -5.80
C ALA A 159 0.77 0.81 -6.25
N SER A 160 1.30 1.81 -5.54
CA SER A 160 2.47 2.60 -5.97
C SER A 160 3.79 1.99 -5.50
N ILE A 161 4.13 0.80 -5.99
CA ILE A 161 5.32 0.02 -5.56
C ILE A 161 6.66 0.48 -6.19
N ALA A 162 6.65 1.56 -6.97
CA ALA A 162 7.82 2.09 -7.67
C ALA A 162 7.64 3.59 -7.99
N PRO A 163 8.73 4.35 -8.23
CA PRO A 163 8.62 5.78 -8.53
C PRO A 163 7.77 6.08 -9.78
N ALA A 164 7.91 5.30 -10.85
CA ALA A 164 7.08 5.41 -12.05
C ALA A 164 5.58 5.18 -11.81
N LEU A 165 5.23 4.54 -10.69
CA LEU A 165 3.84 4.24 -10.30
C LEU A 165 3.31 5.24 -9.26
N GLU A 166 4.05 6.30 -8.94
CA GLU A 166 3.64 7.32 -7.97
C GLU A 166 2.25 7.88 -8.32
N ALA A 167 1.27 7.61 -7.45
CA ALA A 167 -0.11 8.03 -7.62
C ALA A 167 -0.59 8.88 -6.43
N THR A 168 -1.71 9.57 -6.65
CA THR A 168 -2.48 10.23 -5.60
C THR A 168 -3.66 9.33 -5.28
N ASP A 169 -3.76 8.92 -4.03
CA ASP A 169 -4.92 8.21 -3.50
C ASP A 169 -5.81 9.18 -2.71
N LEU A 170 -7.11 8.89 -2.74
CA LEU A 170 -8.15 9.72 -2.15
C LEU A 170 -9.12 8.83 -1.37
N ASP A 171 -8.94 8.81 -0.05
CA ASP A 171 -9.64 7.90 0.84
C ASP A 171 -10.66 8.63 1.69
N ALA A 172 -11.85 8.04 1.84
CA ALA A 172 -12.86 8.59 2.72
C ALA A 172 -12.47 8.38 4.19
N LEU A 173 -12.35 9.47 4.96
CA LEU A 173 -12.19 9.38 6.42
C LEU A 173 -13.58 9.21 7.06
N TRP A 174 -14.28 8.14 6.70
CA TRP A 174 -15.72 8.01 6.87
C TRP A 174 -16.21 8.11 8.32
N HIS A 175 -15.40 7.64 9.28
CA HIS A 175 -15.73 7.71 10.71
C HIS A 175 -15.11 8.92 11.40
N ALA A 176 -14.29 9.71 10.70
CA ALA A 176 -13.71 10.93 11.26
C ALA A 176 -14.80 11.98 11.51
N GLN A 177 -14.87 12.47 12.75
CA GLN A 177 -15.75 13.56 13.11
C GLN A 177 -14.94 14.82 13.39
N GLY A 178 -15.25 15.90 12.67
CA GLY A 178 -14.79 17.24 13.01
C GLY A 178 -15.46 17.72 14.31
N THR A 179 -15.00 17.24 15.47
CA THR A 179 -15.49 17.68 16.78
C THR A 179 -14.83 18.98 17.22
N SER A 180 -13.62 19.23 16.74
CA SER A 180 -12.81 20.44 16.95
C SER A 180 -12.40 21.04 15.61
N ARG A 181 -11.93 22.28 15.63
CA ARG A 181 -11.27 22.86 14.45
C ARG A 181 -9.84 22.32 14.27
N THR A 182 -9.25 21.70 15.28
CA THR A 182 -7.97 20.98 15.16
C THR A 182 -8.26 19.53 14.83
N PHE A 183 -7.60 19.00 13.82
CA PHE A 183 -7.76 17.63 13.37
C PHE A 183 -6.38 17.00 13.17
N ASP A 184 -6.14 15.86 13.82
CA ASP A 184 -4.86 15.17 13.75
C ASP A 184 -5.02 13.86 12.96
N VAL A 185 -4.11 13.62 12.02
CA VAL A 185 -3.96 12.38 11.27
C VAL A 185 -2.61 11.78 11.65
N GLN A 186 -2.60 10.50 12.03
CA GLN A 186 -1.37 9.77 12.33
C GLN A 186 -1.01 8.89 11.13
N MET A 187 0.15 9.12 10.53
CA MET A 187 0.71 8.31 9.45
C MET A 187 1.78 7.38 10.02
N LYS A 188 1.72 6.08 9.71
CA LYS A 188 2.69 5.09 10.17
C LYS A 188 3.26 4.27 9.04
N ASN A 189 4.50 3.82 9.22
CA ASN A 189 5.09 2.75 8.45
C ASN A 189 5.15 1.47 9.28
N GLU A 190 4.19 0.58 9.06
CA GLU A 190 4.03 -0.69 9.80
C GLU A 190 4.51 -1.89 8.99
N ALA A 191 5.16 -1.66 7.84
CA ALA A 191 5.59 -2.67 6.88
C ALA A 191 7.10 -2.63 6.64
N PHE A 192 7.65 -3.69 6.03
CA PHE A 192 9.06 -3.73 5.62
C PHE A 192 9.27 -3.06 4.26
N GLU A 193 9.11 -1.75 4.25
CA GLU A 193 9.17 -0.94 3.05
C GLU A 193 9.70 0.47 3.35
N THR A 194 10.13 1.17 2.30
CA THR A 194 10.47 2.59 2.39
C THR A 194 9.38 3.41 1.72
N HIS A 195 8.70 4.28 2.47
CA HIS A 195 7.76 5.22 1.88
C HIS A 195 8.48 6.45 1.38
N VAL A 196 8.03 6.96 0.24
CA VAL A 196 8.43 8.26 -0.32
C VAL A 196 7.16 9.08 -0.51
N VAL A 197 6.88 9.94 0.46
CA VAL A 197 5.60 10.66 0.59
C VAL A 197 5.76 12.10 0.14
N ARG A 198 5.02 12.53 -0.89
CA ARG A 198 5.05 13.91 -1.42
C ARG A 198 4.22 14.87 -0.57
N HIS A 199 2.97 14.49 -0.32
CA HIS A 199 2.04 15.26 0.49
C HIS A 199 0.99 14.34 1.09
N VAL A 200 0.43 14.82 2.20
CA VAL A 200 -0.69 14.23 2.91
C VAL A 200 -1.59 15.39 3.30
N ASP A 201 -2.67 15.57 2.55
CA ASP A 201 -3.62 16.67 2.73
C ASP A 201 -4.96 16.13 3.22
N VAL A 202 -5.75 16.99 3.86
CA VAL A 202 -7.15 16.71 4.18
C VAL A 202 -8.03 17.53 3.26
N LEU A 203 -8.95 16.88 2.56
CA LEU A 203 -9.99 17.54 1.78
C LEU A 203 -11.25 17.63 2.64
N ALA A 204 -11.74 18.85 2.85
CA ALA A 204 -12.94 19.12 3.63
C ALA A 204 -14.09 19.55 2.69
N VAL A 205 -15.18 18.79 2.69
CA VAL A 205 -16.35 19.06 1.85
C VAL A 205 -17.58 19.33 2.72
N PRO A 206 -18.33 20.42 2.50
CA PRO A 206 -19.59 20.66 3.19
C PRO A 206 -20.60 19.52 3.00
N ARG A 207 -21.12 18.99 4.11
CA ARG A 207 -22.13 17.92 4.08
C ARG A 207 -23.53 18.48 3.83
N PRO A 208 -24.34 17.79 3.00
CA PRO A 208 -25.77 18.08 2.92
C PRO A 208 -26.48 17.71 4.23
N LYS A 209 -27.58 18.39 4.54
CA LYS A 209 -28.43 18.05 5.69
C LYS A 209 -28.93 16.61 5.56
N ASN A 210 -28.76 15.81 6.61
CA ASN A 210 -29.14 14.40 6.65
C ASN A 210 -28.54 13.55 5.51
N GLY A 211 -27.33 13.90 5.06
CA GLY A 211 -26.61 13.15 4.03
C GLY A 211 -25.10 13.09 4.28
N ARG A 212 -24.41 12.57 3.28
CA ARG A 212 -22.96 12.37 3.23
C ARG A 212 -22.39 13.01 1.97
N VAL A 213 -21.08 13.12 1.89
CA VAL A 213 -20.37 13.31 0.63
C VAL A 213 -19.65 12.00 0.30
N VAL A 214 -19.71 11.59 -0.95
CA VAL A 214 -19.03 10.41 -1.48
C VAL A 214 -18.20 10.81 -2.70
N VAL A 215 -17.21 10.01 -3.04
CA VAL A 215 -16.32 10.27 -4.17
C VAL A 215 -16.39 9.12 -5.18
N ASP A 216 -16.42 9.46 -6.47
CA ASP A 216 -16.31 8.45 -7.52
C ASP A 216 -14.84 8.14 -7.84
N ASP A 217 -14.60 7.11 -8.66
CA ASP A 217 -13.25 6.69 -9.06
C ASP A 217 -12.48 7.78 -9.83
N GLY A 218 -13.18 8.78 -10.39
CA GLY A 218 -12.59 9.94 -11.06
C GLY A 218 -12.21 11.08 -10.10
N GLY A 219 -12.43 10.93 -8.79
CA GLY A 219 -12.17 11.97 -7.80
C GLY A 219 -13.24 13.06 -7.72
N THR A 220 -14.42 12.85 -8.32
CA THR A 220 -15.52 13.82 -8.26
C THR A 220 -16.36 13.59 -7.01
N PHE A 221 -16.58 14.66 -6.24
CA PHE A 221 -17.40 14.63 -5.03
C PHE A 221 -18.90 14.78 -5.36
N HIS A 222 -19.71 13.92 -4.76
CA HIS A 222 -21.17 13.93 -4.87
C HIS A 222 -21.82 14.06 -3.51
N ALA A 223 -22.79 14.95 -3.39
CA ALA A 223 -23.68 15.00 -2.24
C ALA A 223 -24.64 13.81 -2.32
N ALA A 224 -24.57 12.91 -1.32
CA ALA A 224 -25.39 11.72 -1.22
C ALA A 224 -26.48 11.90 -0.16
N THR A 225 -27.73 11.80 -0.59
CA THR A 225 -28.90 11.90 0.30
C THR A 225 -29.83 10.71 0.14
N ALA A 226 -30.75 10.56 1.10
CA ALA A 226 -31.71 9.45 1.14
C ALA A 226 -31.01 8.08 1.06
N ILE A 227 -29.86 7.90 1.68
CA ILE A 227 -29.06 6.67 1.59
C ILE A 227 -29.87 5.49 2.13
N THR A 228 -30.03 4.42 1.34
CA THR A 228 -30.80 3.22 1.73
C THR A 228 -30.05 1.94 1.38
N ALA A 229 -30.07 0.98 2.30
CA ALA A 229 -29.57 -0.37 2.08
C ALA A 229 -30.38 -1.12 0.99
N PRO A 230 -29.82 -2.18 0.39
CA PRO A 230 -30.57 -3.08 -0.47
C PRO A 230 -31.73 -3.75 0.28
N VAL A 231 -32.77 -4.15 -0.46
CA VAL A 231 -33.84 -5.02 0.05
C VAL A 231 -33.55 -6.50 -0.25
N MET A 232 -32.56 -6.78 -1.08
CA MET A 232 -32.10 -8.11 -1.43
C MET A 232 -30.61 -8.05 -1.78
N CYS A 233 -29.84 -9.02 -1.28
CA CYS A 233 -28.47 -9.32 -1.69
C CYS A 233 -28.35 -10.83 -1.86
N ARG A 234 -27.92 -11.31 -3.01
CA ARG A 234 -27.71 -12.74 -3.26
C ARG A 234 -26.34 -12.99 -3.90
N GLY A 235 -25.51 -13.78 -3.23
CA GLY A 235 -24.24 -14.31 -3.75
C GLY A 235 -24.32 -15.82 -3.98
N ALA A 236 -23.17 -16.45 -4.28
CA ALA A 236 -23.06 -17.90 -4.42
C ALA A 236 -23.39 -18.66 -3.12
N GLU A 237 -23.16 -18.00 -1.98
CA GLU A 237 -23.46 -18.47 -0.63
C GLU A 237 -24.95 -18.34 -0.23
N GLY A 238 -25.79 -17.73 -1.08
CA GLY A 238 -27.18 -17.44 -0.78
C GLY A 238 -27.40 -16.00 -0.35
N ASP A 239 -28.16 -15.78 0.73
CA ASP A 239 -28.50 -14.44 1.22
C ASP A 239 -27.29 -13.75 1.87
N CYS A 240 -26.86 -12.64 1.29
CA CYS A 240 -25.77 -11.81 1.80
C CYS A 240 -26.25 -10.48 2.40
N LEU A 241 -27.57 -10.26 2.50
CA LEU A 241 -28.13 -8.99 2.95
C LEU A 241 -27.68 -8.58 4.36
N PRO A 242 -27.62 -9.48 5.36
CA PRO A 242 -27.19 -9.12 6.71
C PRO A 242 -25.79 -8.50 6.76
N ALA A 243 -24.88 -8.94 5.88
CA ALA A 243 -23.47 -8.55 5.87
C ALA A 243 -23.15 -7.31 5.03
N VAL A 244 -24.16 -6.69 4.39
CA VAL A 244 -23.95 -5.48 3.55
C VAL A 244 -24.92 -4.35 3.87
N ARG A 245 -25.84 -4.55 4.81
CA ARG A 245 -26.91 -3.58 5.14
C ARG A 245 -26.43 -2.41 6.01
N ASN A 246 -25.39 -2.62 6.79
CA ASN A 246 -24.81 -1.66 7.73
C ASN A 246 -23.34 -1.44 7.37
N PHE A 247 -22.76 -0.33 7.82
CA PHE A 247 -21.32 -0.12 7.79
C PHE A 247 -20.81 -0.27 9.22
N ASP A 248 -20.56 -1.52 9.61
CA ASP A 248 -20.24 -1.92 10.98
C ASP A 248 -18.93 -2.73 11.09
N GLY A 249 -18.24 -2.97 9.98
CA GLY A 249 -17.00 -3.76 9.96
C GLY A 249 -17.25 -5.26 9.85
N GLU A 250 -18.51 -5.71 9.78
CA GLU A 250 -18.85 -7.12 9.55
C GLU A 250 -18.95 -7.43 8.06
N TYR A 251 -17.83 -7.82 7.47
CA TYR A 251 -17.74 -8.03 6.03
C TYR A 251 -18.52 -9.26 5.53
N ARG A 252 -19.17 -9.14 4.37
CA ARG A 252 -19.42 -10.27 3.48
C ARG A 252 -18.08 -10.88 3.07
N LEU A 253 -17.90 -12.16 3.40
CA LEU A 253 -16.73 -12.94 3.02
C LEU A 253 -17.06 -13.89 1.87
N SER A 254 -16.10 -14.04 0.96
CA SER A 254 -16.08 -15.06 -0.09
C SER A 254 -14.68 -15.67 -0.11
N THR A 255 -14.58 -16.94 -0.48
CA THR A 255 -13.29 -17.63 -0.60
C THR A 255 -12.94 -17.83 -2.06
N THR A 256 -11.66 -17.68 -2.38
CA THR A 256 -11.09 -17.88 -3.71
C THR A 256 -11.41 -19.25 -4.30
N ASP A 257 -11.47 -19.32 -5.63
CA ASP A 257 -11.56 -20.59 -6.33
C ASP A 257 -10.25 -21.39 -6.16
N SER A 258 -10.38 -22.70 -5.95
CA SER A 258 -9.22 -23.58 -5.67
C SER A 258 -8.32 -23.83 -6.90
N THR A 259 -8.77 -23.49 -8.10
CA THR A 259 -8.11 -23.78 -9.37
C THR A 259 -7.73 -22.52 -10.16
N ASP A 260 -8.35 -21.37 -9.91
CA ASP A 260 -8.04 -20.11 -10.56
C ASP A 260 -8.29 -18.89 -9.67
N LEU A 261 -7.23 -18.22 -9.21
CA LEU A 261 -7.35 -17.00 -8.38
C LEU A 261 -8.00 -15.82 -9.13
N ALA A 262 -8.14 -15.90 -10.46
CA ALA A 262 -8.84 -14.90 -11.27
C ALA A 262 -10.31 -15.24 -11.54
N ALA A 263 -10.82 -16.36 -10.99
CA ALA A 263 -12.22 -16.74 -11.13
C ALA A 263 -13.14 -15.59 -10.70
N ARG A 264 -14.26 -15.43 -11.40
CA ARG A 264 -15.21 -14.35 -11.14
C ARG A 264 -16.41 -14.86 -10.36
N GLU A 265 -16.87 -14.06 -9.40
CA GLU A 265 -18.13 -14.25 -8.72
C GLU A 265 -19.10 -13.10 -9.02
N VAL A 266 -20.37 -13.33 -8.68
CA VAL A 266 -21.45 -12.38 -8.89
C VAL A 266 -22.25 -12.20 -7.60
N VAL A 267 -22.57 -10.95 -7.27
CA VAL A 267 -23.54 -10.57 -6.23
C VAL A 267 -24.66 -9.78 -6.87
N GLU A 268 -25.90 -10.26 -6.72
CA GLU A 268 -27.09 -9.57 -7.22
C GLU A 268 -27.80 -8.80 -6.11
N LEU A 269 -28.14 -7.55 -6.41
CA LEU A 269 -28.72 -6.60 -5.48
C LEU A 269 -30.05 -6.08 -6.04
N SER A 270 -30.97 -5.76 -5.14
CA SER A 270 -32.17 -5.00 -5.50
C SER A 270 -32.48 -3.94 -4.45
N PHE A 271 -32.94 -2.80 -4.92
CA PHE A 271 -33.29 -1.65 -4.10
C PHE A 271 -34.73 -1.19 -4.40
N PRO A 272 -35.38 -0.51 -3.45
CA PRO A 272 -36.65 0.13 -3.71
C PRO A 272 -36.56 1.10 -4.90
N THR A 273 -37.64 1.21 -5.66
CA THR A 273 -37.77 2.17 -6.76
C THR A 273 -37.46 3.59 -6.28
N ARG A 274 -36.65 4.33 -7.03
CA ARG A 274 -36.44 5.77 -6.78
C ARG A 274 -36.38 6.56 -8.06
N SER A 275 -36.72 7.84 -7.96
CA SER A 275 -36.62 8.82 -9.04
C SER A 275 -35.35 9.66 -8.93
N GLY A 276 -34.82 10.11 -10.07
CA GLY A 276 -33.68 11.02 -10.15
C GLY A 276 -32.34 10.32 -10.36
N GLN A 277 -31.25 11.10 -10.34
CA GLN A 277 -29.90 10.57 -10.49
C GLN A 277 -29.50 9.76 -9.24
N GLN A 278 -29.15 8.50 -9.45
CA GLN A 278 -28.79 7.57 -8.39
C GLN A 278 -27.30 7.26 -8.42
N GLY A 279 -26.80 6.76 -7.29
CA GLY A 279 -25.45 6.22 -7.16
C GLY A 279 -25.42 5.04 -6.22
N LEU A 280 -24.67 4.01 -6.61
CA LEU A 280 -24.35 2.88 -5.76
C LEU A 280 -23.09 3.20 -4.96
N ILE A 281 -23.23 3.26 -3.63
CA ILE A 281 -22.11 3.41 -2.71
C ILE A 281 -21.65 2.00 -2.30
N LEU A 282 -20.35 1.77 -2.36
CA LEU A 282 -19.68 0.55 -1.96
C LEU A 282 -18.66 0.89 -0.88
N ALA A 283 -18.76 0.27 0.29
CA ALA A 283 -17.72 0.26 1.31
C ALA A 283 -16.98 -1.08 1.25
N THR A 284 -15.74 -1.05 0.79
CA THR A 284 -14.99 -2.26 0.44
C THR A 284 -13.52 -2.15 0.78
N ARG A 285 -12.90 -3.30 1.02
CA ARG A 285 -11.44 -3.48 1.00
C ARG A 285 -11.09 -4.77 0.26
N GLN A 286 -9.82 -4.96 -0.06
CA GLN A 286 -9.36 -6.25 -0.58
C GLN A 286 -9.06 -7.26 0.55
N SER A 287 -8.99 -8.53 0.18
CA SER A 287 -8.32 -9.56 0.96
C SER A 287 -6.82 -9.51 0.72
N LEU A 288 -6.06 -10.29 1.47
CA LEU A 288 -4.61 -10.44 1.29
C LEU A 288 -4.22 -11.19 0.01
N LEU A 289 -5.18 -11.52 -0.88
CA LEU A 289 -4.90 -12.17 -2.16
C LEU A 289 -3.98 -11.32 -3.04
N SER A 290 -4.24 -10.01 -3.17
CA SER A 290 -3.42 -9.11 -3.98
C SER A 290 -2.01 -8.99 -3.42
N THR A 291 -1.87 -8.83 -2.11
CA THR A 291 -0.58 -8.83 -1.40
C THR A 291 0.19 -10.13 -1.62
N PHE A 292 -0.47 -11.28 -1.48
CA PHE A 292 0.14 -12.58 -1.73
C PHE A 292 0.66 -12.70 -3.16
N VAL A 293 -0.16 -12.36 -4.15
CA VAL A 293 0.22 -12.42 -5.57
C VAL A 293 1.39 -11.49 -5.88
N LEU A 294 1.36 -10.26 -5.38
CA LEU A 294 2.45 -9.29 -5.52
C LEU A 294 3.75 -9.84 -4.93
N TYR A 295 3.72 -10.26 -3.66
CA TYR A 295 4.91 -10.76 -2.97
C TYR A 295 5.45 -12.04 -3.59
N GLN A 296 4.58 -12.92 -4.09
CA GLN A 296 5.02 -14.12 -4.79
C GLN A 296 5.67 -13.77 -6.14
N GLY A 297 5.14 -12.79 -6.86
CA GLY A 297 5.76 -12.26 -8.07
C GLY A 297 7.14 -11.66 -7.81
N LEU A 298 7.29 -10.86 -6.75
CA LEU A 298 8.59 -10.33 -6.32
C LEU A 298 9.56 -11.44 -5.92
N ALA A 299 9.09 -12.45 -5.20
CA ALA A 299 9.91 -13.59 -4.80
C ALA A 299 10.43 -14.39 -6.01
N TYR A 300 9.58 -14.67 -7.02
CA TYR A 300 10.03 -15.34 -8.24
C TYR A 300 11.03 -14.52 -9.05
N LEU A 301 10.88 -13.19 -9.06
CA LEU A 301 11.87 -12.29 -9.68
C LEU A 301 13.19 -12.27 -8.91
N GLY A 302 13.15 -12.41 -7.58
CA GLY A 302 14.33 -12.43 -6.72
C GLY A 302 15.22 -11.22 -6.96
N THR A 303 16.46 -11.46 -7.33
CA THR A 303 17.47 -10.41 -7.60
C THR A 303 17.11 -9.48 -8.77
N GLU A 304 16.24 -9.91 -9.68
CA GLU A 304 15.78 -9.11 -10.83
C GLU A 304 14.61 -8.16 -10.51
N ALA A 305 14.02 -8.24 -9.31
CA ALA A 305 12.87 -7.42 -8.94
C ALA A 305 13.18 -5.90 -9.00
N ALA A 306 14.26 -5.47 -8.36
CA ALA A 306 14.64 -4.06 -8.34
C ALA A 306 15.10 -3.52 -9.71
N PRO A 307 15.96 -4.22 -10.48
CA PRO A 307 16.28 -3.82 -11.85
C PRO A 307 15.05 -3.71 -12.76
N LEU A 308 14.09 -4.64 -12.64
CA LEU A 308 12.86 -4.62 -13.43
C LEU A 308 11.98 -3.40 -13.08
N LEU A 309 11.75 -3.15 -11.79
CA LEU A 309 10.95 -1.99 -11.34
C LEU A 309 11.64 -0.67 -11.71
N ALA A 310 12.97 -0.58 -11.63
CA ALA A 310 13.70 0.62 -12.03
C ALA A 310 13.61 0.91 -13.54
N ARG A 311 13.36 -0.09 -14.39
CA ARG A 311 13.13 0.12 -15.83
C ARG A 311 11.79 0.79 -16.13
N LEU A 312 10.81 0.71 -15.21
CA LEU A 312 9.55 1.45 -15.33
C LEU A 312 9.79 2.96 -15.40
N ASP A 313 10.78 3.46 -14.65
CA ASP A 313 11.13 4.88 -14.62
C ASP A 313 11.65 5.38 -15.98
N ALA A 314 12.11 4.48 -16.85
CA ALA A 314 12.52 4.78 -18.22
C ALA A 314 11.35 4.75 -19.22
N GLY A 315 10.10 4.62 -18.74
CA GLY A 315 8.90 4.55 -19.58
C GLY A 315 8.70 3.19 -20.27
N ILE A 316 9.44 2.17 -19.85
CA ILE A 316 9.27 0.79 -20.33
C ILE A 316 8.13 0.16 -19.51
N GLU A 317 7.02 -0.20 -20.14
CA GLU A 317 5.91 -0.86 -19.46
C GLU A 317 6.37 -2.17 -18.78
N SER A 318 5.93 -2.41 -17.55
CA SER A 318 6.09 -3.70 -16.88
C SER A 318 4.81 -4.50 -17.03
N PRO A 319 4.83 -5.62 -17.78
CA PRO A 319 3.71 -6.55 -17.84
C PRO A 319 3.27 -7.08 -16.47
N MET A 320 4.14 -7.02 -15.46
CA MET A 320 3.85 -7.48 -14.10
C MET A 320 2.71 -6.70 -13.46
N VAL A 321 2.87 -5.39 -13.33
CA VAL A 321 1.99 -4.53 -12.53
C VAL A 321 0.68 -4.32 -13.27
N ALA A 322 0.76 -4.03 -14.56
CA ALA A 322 -0.40 -3.93 -15.43
C ALA A 322 -1.16 -5.26 -15.55
N GLY A 323 -0.43 -6.39 -15.57
CA GLY A 323 -0.99 -7.73 -15.71
C GLY A 323 -1.77 -8.20 -14.48
N ILE A 324 -1.21 -8.08 -13.27
CA ILE A 324 -1.91 -8.48 -12.03
C ILE A 324 -3.19 -7.66 -11.85
N GLY A 325 -3.08 -6.33 -11.93
CA GLY A 325 -4.23 -5.43 -11.74
C GLY A 325 -5.34 -5.69 -12.75
N LYS A 326 -4.99 -6.03 -14.00
CA LYS A 326 -5.96 -6.41 -15.04
C LYS A 326 -6.61 -7.76 -14.78
N VAL A 327 -5.85 -8.77 -14.35
CA VAL A 327 -6.36 -10.13 -14.15
C VAL A 327 -7.26 -10.21 -12.91
N LEU A 328 -6.82 -9.66 -11.79
CA LEU A 328 -7.64 -9.57 -10.56
C LEU A 328 -8.76 -8.54 -10.72
N GLY A 329 -8.54 -7.47 -11.47
CA GLY A 329 -9.57 -6.51 -11.85
C GLY A 329 -10.25 -5.77 -10.71
N ARG A 330 -11.24 -4.97 -11.08
CA ARG A 330 -12.04 -4.11 -10.20
C ARG A 330 -13.39 -4.77 -9.89
N ILE A 331 -14.19 -4.15 -9.02
CA ILE A 331 -15.61 -4.48 -8.91
C ILE A 331 -16.33 -3.82 -10.08
N GLU A 332 -16.82 -4.62 -11.02
CA GLU A 332 -17.70 -4.14 -12.08
C GLU A 332 -19.12 -3.98 -11.54
N VAL A 333 -19.66 -2.76 -11.67
CA VAL A 333 -21.05 -2.45 -11.33
C VAL A 333 -21.86 -2.56 -12.61
N GLN A 334 -22.79 -3.52 -12.64
CA GLN A 334 -23.62 -3.83 -13.79
C GLN A 334 -25.09 -3.54 -13.52
N VAL A 335 -25.82 -3.13 -14.56
CA VAL A 335 -27.28 -2.94 -14.54
C VAL A 335 -27.92 -3.75 -15.68
N PRO A 336 -29.22 -4.07 -15.60
CA PRO A 336 -29.91 -4.73 -16.69
C PRO A 336 -29.90 -3.90 -17.97
N ASP A 337 -29.68 -4.53 -19.11
CA ASP A 337 -29.93 -3.92 -20.43
C ASP A 337 -31.39 -4.13 -20.88
N ALA A 338 -31.73 -3.59 -22.05
CA ALA A 338 -33.08 -3.68 -22.62
C ALA A 338 -33.46 -5.11 -23.08
N GLU A 339 -32.49 -5.99 -23.27
CA GLU A 339 -32.66 -7.37 -23.77
C GLU A 339 -32.65 -8.41 -22.63
N GLY A 340 -32.52 -7.96 -21.38
CA GLY A 340 -32.45 -8.81 -20.19
C GLY A 340 -31.04 -9.32 -19.84
N GLY A 341 -30.01 -8.83 -20.54
CA GLY A 341 -28.61 -9.00 -20.21
C GLY A 341 -28.12 -8.00 -19.16
N TRP A 342 -26.80 -7.91 -19.00
CA TRP A 342 -26.15 -7.04 -18.01
C TRP A 342 -25.03 -6.25 -18.66
N ILE A 343 -25.03 -4.94 -18.42
CA ILE A 343 -24.00 -4.02 -18.91
C ILE A 343 -23.26 -3.37 -17.75
N THR A 344 -21.93 -3.29 -17.85
CA THR A 344 -21.10 -2.60 -16.86
C THR A 344 -21.24 -1.08 -17.06
N VAL A 345 -21.65 -0.38 -16.01
CA VAL A 345 -21.87 1.09 -16.00
C VAL A 345 -20.81 1.86 -15.23
N GLY A 346 -19.99 1.15 -14.46
CA GLY A 346 -18.85 1.71 -13.77
C GLY A 346 -18.05 0.62 -13.08
N MET A 347 -16.89 1.00 -12.55
CA MET A 347 -16.01 0.11 -11.83
C MET A 347 -15.48 0.81 -10.59
N VAL A 348 -15.31 0.06 -9.51
CA VAL A 348 -14.65 0.53 -8.29
C VAL A 348 -13.38 -0.27 -8.07
N GLY A 349 -12.27 0.43 -7.88
CA GLY A 349 -10.99 -0.14 -7.48
C GLY A 349 -10.63 0.25 -6.05
N GLU A 350 -9.96 -0.68 -5.37
CA GLU A 350 -9.21 -0.54 -4.13
C GLU A 350 -8.09 -1.59 -4.24
N THR A 351 -6.90 -1.31 -3.72
CA THR A 351 -5.78 -2.27 -3.68
C THR A 351 -5.38 -2.62 -2.25
N GLY A 352 -5.69 -1.76 -1.27
CA GLY A 352 -5.39 -1.94 0.15
C GLY A 352 -6.26 -3.01 0.83
N PRO A 353 -5.66 -3.94 1.59
CA PRO A 353 -6.40 -4.96 2.32
C PRO A 353 -6.78 -4.56 3.76
N LEU A 354 -6.40 -3.38 4.25
CA LEU A 354 -6.49 -2.99 5.66
C LEU A 354 -7.65 -2.06 5.96
N ALA A 355 -7.77 -0.96 5.24
CA ALA A 355 -8.80 0.05 5.47
C ALA A 355 -10.00 -0.16 4.53
N THR A 356 -11.22 -0.10 5.07
CA THR A 356 -12.43 -0.03 4.25
C THR A 356 -12.54 1.36 3.66
N ASP A 357 -12.49 1.48 2.32
CA ASP A 357 -12.77 2.74 1.63
C ASP A 357 -14.20 2.77 1.06
N THR A 358 -14.75 3.97 0.89
CA THR A 358 -16.07 4.19 0.30
C THR A 358 -15.99 4.91 -1.04
N LYS A 359 -16.47 4.26 -2.09
CA LYS A 359 -16.60 4.85 -3.43
C LYS A 359 -18.04 4.82 -3.92
N VAL A 360 -18.37 5.70 -4.86
CA VAL A 360 -19.68 5.71 -5.52
C VAL A 360 -19.57 5.46 -7.02
N VAL A 361 -20.52 4.70 -7.56
CA VAL A 361 -20.75 4.59 -9.01
C VAL A 361 -22.10 5.21 -9.35
N PRO A 362 -22.12 6.35 -10.08
CA PRO A 362 -23.35 6.89 -10.64
C PRO A 362 -24.04 5.85 -11.54
N LEU A 363 -25.33 5.61 -11.32
CA LEU A 363 -26.11 4.64 -12.09
C LEU A 363 -26.94 5.36 -13.17
N PRO A 364 -27.16 4.75 -14.33
CA PRO A 364 -28.19 5.23 -15.25
C PRO A 364 -29.57 5.12 -14.59
N VAL A 365 -30.49 5.99 -15.01
CA VAL A 365 -31.88 5.98 -14.50
C VAL A 365 -32.56 4.67 -14.87
N GLN A 366 -33.12 3.99 -13.87
CA GLN A 366 -33.90 2.77 -14.03
C GLN A 366 -35.38 3.03 -13.71
N HIS A 367 -36.28 2.32 -14.39
CA HIS A 367 -37.72 2.36 -14.11
C HIS A 367 -38.11 1.18 -13.22
N GLY A 368 -38.78 1.45 -12.09
CA GLY A 368 -39.15 0.42 -11.13
C GLY A 368 -38.01 0.06 -10.16
N THR A 369 -37.98 -1.19 -9.70
CA THR A 369 -36.95 -1.69 -8.77
C THR A 369 -35.56 -1.53 -9.38
N THR A 370 -34.69 -0.77 -8.73
CA THR A 370 -33.29 -0.65 -9.18
C THR A 370 -32.59 -1.98 -8.94
N ARG A 371 -32.14 -2.62 -10.03
CA ARG A 371 -31.36 -3.87 -9.99
C ARG A 371 -29.91 -3.58 -10.32
N VAL A 372 -29.02 -4.20 -9.56
CA VAL A 372 -27.58 -4.06 -9.74
C VAL A 372 -26.95 -5.44 -9.60
N ARG A 373 -25.92 -5.70 -10.39
CA ARG A 373 -25.08 -6.88 -10.28
C ARG A 373 -23.64 -6.43 -10.10
N LEU A 374 -22.99 -6.91 -9.05
CA LEU A 374 -21.55 -6.77 -8.88
C LEU A 374 -20.89 -7.99 -9.50
N ARG A 375 -19.95 -7.77 -10.42
CA ARG A 375 -19.07 -8.82 -10.96
C ARG A 375 -17.64 -8.51 -10.53
N MET A 376 -17.03 -9.44 -9.81
CA MET A 376 -15.72 -9.20 -9.18
C MET A 376 -14.93 -10.50 -9.08
N THR A 377 -13.65 -10.42 -8.72
CA THR A 377 -12.83 -11.62 -8.51
C THR A 377 -13.23 -12.33 -7.23
N GLN A 378 -13.40 -13.63 -7.34
CA GLN A 378 -13.88 -14.49 -6.28
C GLN A 378 -12.92 -14.47 -5.08
N GLY A 379 -13.43 -14.11 -3.91
CA GLY A 379 -12.67 -14.06 -2.66
C GLY A 379 -11.68 -12.89 -2.53
N LEU A 380 -11.55 -12.04 -3.54
CA LEU A 380 -10.70 -10.86 -3.48
C LEU A 380 -11.32 -9.73 -2.64
N TRP A 381 -12.64 -9.56 -2.66
CA TRP A 381 -13.29 -8.39 -2.08
C TRP A 381 -13.96 -8.71 -0.75
N ARG A 382 -13.86 -7.77 0.19
CA ARG A 382 -14.57 -7.75 1.47
C ARG A 382 -15.58 -6.61 1.38
N LEU A 383 -16.87 -6.94 1.41
CA LEU A 383 -17.94 -5.94 1.29
C LEU A 383 -18.51 -5.68 2.68
N ASP A 384 -18.36 -4.48 3.20
CA ASP A 384 -18.89 -4.09 4.51
C ASP A 384 -20.29 -3.53 4.36
N TRP A 385 -20.46 -2.62 3.39
CA TRP A 385 -21.71 -1.91 3.21
C TRP A 385 -21.99 -1.58 1.75
N ILE A 386 -23.24 -1.71 1.37
CA ILE A 386 -23.73 -1.33 0.05
C ILE A 386 -24.99 -0.49 0.22
N ALA A 387 -25.06 0.65 -0.46
CA ALA A 387 -26.24 1.50 -0.41
C ALA A 387 -26.54 2.18 -1.75
N LEU A 388 -27.81 2.53 -1.93
CA LEU A 388 -28.27 3.38 -3.01
C LEU A 388 -28.56 4.78 -2.45
N ALA A 389 -28.06 5.81 -3.12
CA ALA A 389 -28.27 7.20 -2.75
C ALA A 389 -28.74 8.03 -3.93
N ASN A 390 -29.43 9.14 -3.63
CA ASN A 390 -29.63 10.20 -4.61
C ASN A 390 -28.36 11.03 -4.67
N LEU A 391 -27.86 11.26 -5.89
CA LEU A 391 -26.65 12.05 -6.12
C LEU A 391 -26.99 13.44 -6.64
N ALA A 392 -26.28 14.42 -6.11
CA ALA A 392 -26.19 15.77 -6.65
C ALA A 392 -24.72 16.21 -6.63
N PRO A 393 -24.33 17.20 -7.45
CA PRO A 393 -23.00 17.79 -7.34
C PRO A 393 -22.73 18.27 -5.90
N ALA A 394 -21.57 17.91 -5.33
CA ALA A 394 -21.15 18.44 -4.06
C ALA A 394 -20.56 19.86 -4.20
N ALA A 395 -20.47 20.57 -3.08
CA ALA A 395 -19.65 21.78 -3.02
C ALA A 395 -18.17 21.43 -3.25
N ALA A 396 -17.40 22.40 -3.74
CA ALA A 396 -15.97 22.22 -3.94
C ALA A 396 -15.27 21.88 -2.60
N ALA A 397 -14.34 20.92 -2.67
CA ALA A 397 -13.52 20.58 -1.54
C ALA A 397 -12.54 21.72 -1.19
N VAL A 398 -12.38 21.97 0.10
CA VAL A 398 -11.29 22.82 0.61
C VAL A 398 -10.12 21.92 0.96
N ARG A 399 -9.02 22.05 0.23
CA ARG A 399 -7.77 21.35 0.53
C ARG A 399 -7.05 21.99 1.70
N LEU A 400 -6.68 21.19 2.69
CA LEU A 400 -6.01 21.60 3.92
C LEU A 400 -4.65 20.92 4.00
N GLU A 401 -3.60 21.74 3.99
CA GLU A 401 -2.23 21.29 4.23
C GLU A 401 -1.96 21.18 5.74
N PRO A 402 -1.00 20.34 6.17
CA PRO A 402 -0.64 20.26 7.57
C PRO A 402 -0.11 21.61 8.08
N THR A 403 -0.48 21.93 9.32
CA THR A 403 -0.05 23.12 10.08
C THR A 403 1.06 22.82 11.06
N VAL A 404 1.09 21.58 11.57
CA VAL A 404 2.15 21.05 12.42
C VAL A 404 2.42 19.61 11.97
N VAL A 405 3.69 19.24 11.92
CA VAL A 405 4.11 17.84 11.79
C VAL A 405 4.94 17.48 13.01
N MET A 406 4.62 16.36 13.65
CA MET A 406 5.38 15.80 14.76
C MET A 406 5.96 14.46 14.36
N ARG A 407 7.17 14.16 14.83
CA ARG A 407 7.83 12.86 14.78
C ARG A 407 8.43 12.59 16.15
N ASP A 408 8.18 11.42 16.72
CA ASP A 408 8.67 11.03 18.07
C ASP A 408 8.32 12.07 19.15
N GLY A 409 7.09 12.62 19.09
CA GLY A 409 6.60 13.64 20.02
C GLY A 409 7.22 15.03 19.86
N ARG A 410 8.09 15.25 18.86
CA ARG A 410 8.77 16.53 18.61
C ARG A 410 8.32 17.13 17.28
N LYS A 411 8.22 18.46 17.23
CA LYS A 411 7.92 19.18 15.98
C LYS A 411 9.02 18.92 14.95
N ASN A 412 8.62 18.52 13.75
CA ASN A 412 9.50 18.30 12.62
C ASN A 412 9.24 19.36 11.55
N MET A 413 9.98 20.47 11.63
CA MET A 413 9.81 21.61 10.73
C MET A 413 10.24 21.29 9.28
N VAL A 414 11.20 20.38 9.09
CA VAL A 414 11.67 19.96 7.77
C VAL A 414 10.58 19.16 7.05
N ALA A 415 9.96 18.20 7.75
CA ALA A 415 8.85 17.42 7.19
C ALA A 415 7.64 18.32 6.89
N LEU A 416 7.31 19.27 7.78
CA LEU A 416 6.24 20.25 7.54
C LEU A 416 6.49 21.08 6.27
N ALA A 417 7.71 21.61 6.10
CA ALA A 417 8.06 22.37 4.91
C ALA A 417 8.01 21.50 3.63
N THR A 418 8.43 20.24 3.74
CA THR A 418 8.45 19.28 2.63
C THR A 418 7.03 18.94 2.14
N PHE A 419 6.12 18.60 3.06
CA PHE A 419 4.73 18.30 2.68
C PHE A 419 4.02 19.49 2.03
N ARG A 420 4.32 20.72 2.47
CA ARG A 420 3.75 21.95 1.89
C ARG A 420 4.37 22.32 0.55
N SER A 421 5.66 22.07 0.34
CA SER A 421 6.33 22.45 -0.91
C SER A 421 5.91 21.57 -2.07
N ARG A 422 5.54 20.29 -1.81
CA ARG A 422 5.19 19.25 -2.79
C ARG A 422 6.29 18.90 -3.82
N SER A 423 7.38 19.67 -3.84
CA SER A 423 8.54 19.51 -4.72
C SER A 423 9.58 18.54 -4.18
N ALA A 424 9.46 18.15 -2.91
CA ALA A 424 10.32 17.18 -2.24
C ALA A 424 9.47 16.04 -1.67
N ALA A 425 10.10 15.07 -1.02
CA ALA A 425 9.41 13.95 -0.40
C ALA A 425 9.93 13.73 1.03
N VAL A 426 9.04 13.33 1.92
CA VAL A 426 9.38 12.77 3.22
C VAL A 426 9.60 11.28 3.05
N THR A 427 10.78 10.80 3.43
CA THR A 427 11.05 9.36 3.50
C THR A 427 10.64 8.84 4.88
N SER A 428 9.79 7.82 4.91
CA SER A 428 9.37 7.12 6.14
C SER A 428 9.93 5.70 6.13
N MET A 429 10.59 5.31 7.22
CA MET A 429 11.21 3.99 7.38
C MET A 429 10.35 3.07 8.26
N PRO A 430 10.52 1.75 8.22
CA PRO A 430 9.73 0.84 9.05
C PRO A 430 9.80 1.21 10.54
N GLY A 431 8.62 1.37 11.16
CA GLY A 431 8.43 1.82 12.53
C GLY A 431 8.35 3.34 12.73
N ASP A 432 8.55 4.15 11.69
CA ASP A 432 8.38 5.60 11.78
C ASP A 432 6.90 5.98 11.94
N GLU A 433 6.65 6.98 12.77
CA GLU A 433 5.34 7.54 13.03
C GLU A 433 5.37 9.07 12.91
N TYR A 434 4.37 9.61 12.22
CA TYR A 434 4.17 11.05 12.07
C TYR A 434 2.76 11.44 12.52
N THR A 435 2.64 12.52 13.27
CA THR A 435 1.35 13.18 13.52
C THR A 435 1.27 14.45 12.69
N LEU A 436 0.29 14.51 11.79
CA LEU A 436 0.00 15.66 10.94
C LEU A 436 -1.25 16.38 11.47
N ARG A 437 -1.13 17.66 11.78
CA ARG A 437 -2.21 18.47 12.36
C ARG A 437 -2.76 19.46 11.35
N TYR A 438 -4.07 19.52 11.21
CA TYR A 438 -4.80 20.38 10.29
C TYR A 438 -5.72 21.36 11.03
N GLN A 439 -6.10 22.41 10.30
CA GLN A 439 -7.04 23.43 10.77
C GLN A 439 -8.33 23.39 9.93
N LEU A 440 -9.38 22.79 10.48
CA LEU A 440 -10.66 22.65 9.80
C LEU A 440 -11.42 24.00 9.71
N PRO A 441 -12.14 24.24 8.60
CA PRO A 441 -13.14 25.29 8.48
C PRO A 441 -14.26 25.15 9.52
N ALA A 442 -14.93 26.26 9.83
CA ALA A 442 -16.10 26.26 10.71
C ALA A 442 -17.41 26.13 9.90
N PRO A 443 -18.43 25.40 10.38
CA PRO A 443 -18.40 24.54 11.57
C PRO A 443 -17.85 23.13 11.23
N PRO A 444 -16.88 22.58 12.00
CA PRO A 444 -16.22 21.32 11.64
C PRO A 444 -17.17 20.10 11.56
N LYS A 445 -18.25 20.11 12.35
CA LYS A 445 -19.26 19.04 12.38
C LYS A 445 -20.08 18.91 11.09
N SER A 446 -20.05 19.92 10.21
CA SER A 446 -20.76 19.90 8.94
C SER A 446 -19.86 19.55 7.75
N LEU A 447 -18.70 18.94 8.01
CA LEU A 447 -17.74 18.56 6.98
C LEU A 447 -17.70 17.04 6.83
N GLU A 448 -17.53 16.60 5.59
CA GLU A 448 -17.03 15.28 5.23
C GLU A 448 -15.54 15.45 4.97
N LEU A 449 -14.73 14.52 5.48
CA LEU A 449 -13.28 14.59 5.37
C LEU A 449 -12.78 13.45 4.50
N PHE A 450 -11.81 13.75 3.66
CA PHE A 450 -11.08 12.78 2.85
C PHE A 450 -9.58 13.01 3.03
N LEU A 451 -8.82 11.94 2.94
CA LEU A 451 -7.37 11.98 2.93
C LEU A 451 -6.89 11.97 1.48
N GLU A 452 -6.10 12.96 1.09
CA GLU A 452 -5.41 12.97 -0.20
C GLU A 452 -3.92 12.75 0.05
N ALA A 453 -3.42 11.57 -0.29
CA ALA A 453 -2.02 11.20 -0.09
C ALA A 453 -1.37 10.88 -1.44
N ARG A 454 -0.16 11.41 -1.67
CA ARG A 454 0.60 11.12 -2.88
C ARG A 454 1.98 10.60 -2.53
N GLY A 455 2.38 9.51 -3.16
CA GLY A 455 3.68 8.91 -2.94
C GLY A 455 3.83 7.57 -3.64
N TYR A 456 4.91 6.90 -3.28
CA TYR A 456 5.15 5.50 -3.61
C TYR A 456 5.88 4.85 -2.45
N TYR A 457 5.94 3.53 -2.45
CA TYR A 457 6.76 2.76 -1.52
C TYR A 457 7.64 1.78 -2.26
N LEU A 458 8.75 1.42 -1.64
CA LEU A 458 9.70 0.43 -2.14
C LEU A 458 9.71 -0.75 -1.19
N GLU A 459 9.25 -1.89 -1.67
CA GLU A 459 9.26 -3.16 -0.94
C GLU A 459 10.69 -3.63 -0.68
N TRP A 460 10.95 -4.08 0.55
CA TRP A 460 12.25 -4.65 0.89
C TRP A 460 12.25 -6.14 0.55
N MET A 461 13.15 -6.52 -0.36
CA MET A 461 13.40 -7.94 -0.64
C MET A 461 13.93 -8.64 0.61
N ARG A 462 13.37 -9.82 0.90
CA ARG A 462 13.63 -10.61 2.11
C ARG A 462 14.45 -11.85 1.72
N GLN A 463 15.29 -12.35 2.62
CA GLN A 463 16.15 -13.51 2.31
C GLN A 463 15.31 -14.75 1.95
N GLU A 464 14.17 -14.91 2.61
CA GLU A 464 13.19 -15.95 2.38
C GLU A 464 12.59 -15.85 0.97
N TRP A 465 12.40 -14.64 0.45
CA TRP A 465 11.88 -14.42 -0.91
C TRP A 465 12.95 -14.67 -1.97
N LEU A 466 14.19 -14.27 -1.71
CA LEU A 466 15.32 -14.53 -2.61
C LEU A 466 15.57 -16.04 -2.78
N ALA A 467 15.27 -16.84 -1.76
CA ALA A 467 15.36 -18.30 -1.84
C ALA A 467 14.32 -18.93 -2.78
N GLU A 468 13.27 -18.19 -3.15
CA GLU A 468 12.22 -18.63 -4.08
C GLU A 468 12.43 -18.13 -5.52
N GLU A 469 13.56 -17.49 -5.82
CA GLU A 469 13.87 -16.97 -7.15
C GLU A 469 13.75 -18.07 -8.22
N ASP A 470 12.94 -17.79 -9.25
CA ASP A 470 12.65 -18.74 -10.33
C ASP A 470 12.31 -17.96 -11.61
N HIS A 471 13.29 -17.84 -12.50
CA HIS A 471 13.14 -17.09 -13.75
C HIS A 471 12.03 -17.64 -14.66
N GLY A 472 11.76 -18.95 -14.62
CA GLY A 472 10.70 -19.56 -15.44
C GLY A 472 9.32 -19.14 -14.94
N LYS A 473 9.11 -19.18 -13.62
CA LYS A 473 7.88 -18.68 -13.00
C LYS A 473 7.76 -17.17 -13.12
N ALA A 474 8.85 -16.41 -12.96
CA ALA A 474 8.85 -14.97 -13.18
C ALA A 474 8.45 -14.62 -14.63
N THR A 475 9.02 -15.31 -15.62
CA THR A 475 8.66 -15.12 -17.03
C THR A 475 7.18 -15.41 -17.28
N ARG A 476 6.65 -16.51 -16.72
CA ARG A 476 5.22 -16.83 -16.81
C ARG A 476 4.36 -15.78 -16.12
N PHE A 477 4.77 -15.29 -14.96
CA PHE A 477 4.08 -14.23 -14.24
C PHE A 477 3.94 -12.95 -15.09
N LEU A 478 4.99 -12.59 -15.82
CA LEU A 478 5.02 -11.42 -16.70
C LEU A 478 4.20 -11.62 -17.99
N LEU A 479 4.34 -12.77 -18.64
CA LEU A 479 3.79 -12.99 -20.00
C LEU A 479 2.40 -13.62 -20.01
N ASP A 480 2.05 -14.40 -18.98
CA ASP A 480 0.76 -15.08 -18.84
C ASP A 480 0.28 -15.04 -17.37
N PRO A 481 -0.11 -13.85 -16.88
CA PRO A 481 -0.58 -13.69 -15.51
C PRO A 481 -1.84 -14.52 -15.20
N ALA A 482 -2.65 -14.86 -16.21
CA ALA A 482 -3.83 -15.72 -16.03
C ALA A 482 -3.43 -17.18 -15.75
N ALA A 483 -2.52 -17.77 -16.52
CA ALA A 483 -1.99 -19.09 -16.19
C ALA A 483 -1.28 -19.09 -14.83
N MET A 484 -0.67 -17.96 -14.45
CA MET A 484 -0.05 -17.82 -13.14
C MET A 484 -1.06 -17.83 -11.99
N MET A 485 -2.22 -17.19 -12.15
CA MET A 485 -3.30 -17.26 -11.15
C MET A 485 -3.76 -18.70 -10.90
N ARG A 486 -3.82 -19.52 -11.94
CA ARG A 486 -4.12 -20.96 -11.79
C ARG A 486 -3.02 -21.74 -11.09
N ALA A 487 -1.77 -21.44 -11.42
CA ALA A 487 -0.62 -22.08 -10.79
C ALA A 487 -0.49 -21.75 -9.30
N LEU A 488 -0.89 -20.53 -8.90
CA LEU A 488 -0.85 -20.07 -7.52
C LEU A 488 -2.07 -20.48 -6.67
N ALA A 489 -3.19 -20.84 -7.31
CA ALA A 489 -4.44 -21.14 -6.60
C ALA A 489 -4.30 -22.21 -5.50
N PRO A 490 -3.66 -23.37 -5.73
CA PRO A 490 -3.52 -24.38 -4.67
C PRO A 490 -2.71 -23.88 -3.47
N ALA A 491 -1.64 -23.11 -3.72
CA ALA A 491 -0.75 -22.59 -2.70
C ALA A 491 -1.42 -21.48 -1.87
N TYR A 492 -2.21 -20.60 -2.48
CA TYR A 492 -3.00 -19.63 -1.74
C TYR A 492 -4.10 -20.32 -0.93
N LYS A 493 -4.81 -21.27 -1.55
CA LYS A 493 -5.96 -21.94 -0.94
C LYS A 493 -5.61 -22.72 0.33
N SER A 494 -4.40 -23.28 0.42
CA SER A 494 -3.95 -24.02 1.61
C SER A 494 -3.76 -23.15 2.87
N GLN A 495 -3.76 -21.83 2.73
CA GLN A 495 -3.46 -20.87 3.81
C GLN A 495 -4.53 -19.78 3.96
N GLU A 496 -5.39 -19.59 2.96
CA GLU A 496 -6.46 -18.56 2.93
C GLU A 496 -7.27 -18.45 4.23
N ALA A 497 -7.67 -19.57 4.81
CA ALA A 497 -8.54 -19.58 6.00
C ALA A 497 -7.90 -18.96 7.24
N GLU A 498 -6.57 -18.99 7.35
CA GLU A 498 -5.83 -18.49 8.50
C GLU A 498 -5.17 -17.13 8.24
N MET A 499 -5.07 -16.71 6.98
CA MET A 499 -4.34 -15.51 6.58
C MET A 499 -4.83 -14.24 7.29
N ASP A 500 -6.15 -13.96 7.29
CA ASP A 500 -6.68 -12.75 7.93
C ASP A 500 -6.38 -12.77 9.44
N ALA A 501 -6.60 -13.89 10.13
CA ALA A 501 -6.37 -14.00 11.57
C ALA A 501 -4.88 -13.80 11.94
N ILE A 502 -3.99 -14.40 11.15
CA ILE A 502 -2.54 -14.31 11.35
C ILE A 502 -2.06 -12.89 11.09
N PHE A 503 -2.51 -12.29 9.98
CA PHE A 503 -2.16 -10.94 9.59
C PHE A 503 -2.55 -9.90 10.63
N TRP A 504 -3.81 -9.91 11.06
CA TRP A 504 -4.29 -8.98 12.07
C TRP A 504 -3.57 -9.21 13.41
N GLY A 505 -3.30 -10.46 13.76
CA GLY A 505 -2.53 -10.84 14.95
C GLY A 505 -1.03 -10.55 14.90
N SER A 506 -0.45 -10.25 13.73
CA SER A 506 1.00 -10.03 13.55
C SER A 506 1.42 -8.57 13.49
N ALA A 507 0.52 -7.64 13.18
CA ALA A 507 0.94 -6.28 12.84
C ALA A 507 0.04 -5.12 13.34
N TYR A 508 -1.19 -5.38 13.77
CA TYR A 508 -2.20 -4.30 13.92
C TYR A 508 -2.97 -4.31 15.24
N VAL A 509 -2.73 -5.27 16.14
CA VAL A 509 -3.35 -5.26 17.48
C VAL A 509 -2.43 -4.54 18.46
N ARG A 510 -2.65 -3.23 18.64
CA ARG A 510 -2.39 -2.60 19.94
C ARG A 510 -3.70 -2.60 20.73
N HIS A 511 -3.69 -3.24 21.89
CA HIS A 511 -4.69 -3.01 22.93
C HIS A 511 -4.43 -1.67 23.63
#